data_AF-A0A2P2IFY7-F1
#
_entry.id   AF-A0A2P2IFY7-F1
#
_cell.length_a   1.000
_cell.length_b   1.000
_cell.length_c   1.000
_cell.angle_alpha   90.00
_cell.angle_beta   90.00
_cell.angle_gamma   90.00
#
_symmetry.space_group_name_H-M   'P 1'
#
loop_
_entity.id
_entity.type
_entity.pdbx_description
1 polymer ?
#
loop_
_entity_poly.entity_id
_entity_poly.type
_entity_poly.pdbx_seq_one_letter_code
_entity_poly.pdbx_strand_id
1 'polypeptide(L)'
;MELDQNDDDETAMKIDAEVAPISDQLSELASKLQENPNNYDVHCALIRLLRQQGNIGPLREARERMAEMFPLPPEVWLEWISDEKSVVKVTDDAMKLLPLFHRASKDYLSETVWLELAHFARELLVRGAPITVDEVREIFDESTQAIGSFVPQIWNEFIKFETRSIEELDSDSIQAKRIRRLYHRRLSSPLPESEKILEEYLDFEKSLKNSYVLTKAQQAAFDKATNDYENRSSWEQKLANCKPPEFPGLASEDLLFIWDQYIRLEMKSKSSTPSRVRTLFERAVSQCFLSPQIWYSYISYIETNLLRTSVPATVYSRAVRNISYDGTLWCGYLRALERGGATVDQLLKTCDRALSGALNGVDAYVELFLCKCDILRRALGLGGSTSPNVCSEDELQSIRKIFIGAESVALTQIDSCGKLYDLYSYWADFEGRCVGNFDNARRAYEALVKHCSQKLNAWKEFISFERSH
;
A
#
# COMPACT_ATOMS: atom_id res chain seq x y z
N MET A 1 76.80 -33.84 11.76
CA MET A 1 76.33 -34.27 13.10
C MET A 1 75.12 -33.41 13.38
N GLU A 2 73.97 -33.91 12.96
CA GLU A 2 73.01 -34.67 13.80
C GLU A 2 71.97 -33.67 14.35
N LEU A 3 70.74 -33.74 13.80
CA LEU A 3 69.53 -34.24 14.47
C LEU A 3 69.11 -33.25 15.60
N ASP A 4 67.98 -32.55 15.49
CA ASP A 4 66.71 -33.19 15.79
C ASP A 4 65.50 -32.59 15.06
N GLN A 5 64.56 -33.50 14.81
CA GLN A 5 63.22 -33.30 14.26
C GLN A 5 62.30 -32.68 15.30
N ASN A 6 61.42 -31.76 14.88
CA ASN A 6 60.12 -31.58 15.51
C ASN A 6 59.08 -31.50 14.38
N ASP A 7 58.37 -32.61 14.23
CA ASP A 7 57.08 -32.70 13.55
C ASP A 7 56.07 -31.83 14.29
N ASP A 8 55.58 -30.77 13.64
CA ASP A 8 54.29 -30.17 13.98
C ASP A 8 53.35 -30.40 12.78
N ASP A 9 52.52 -31.41 12.99
CA ASP A 9 51.45 -31.91 12.16
C ASP A 9 50.27 -30.92 12.19
N GLU A 10 50.35 -29.83 11.41
CA GLU A 10 49.16 -29.01 11.10
C GLU A 10 48.44 -29.61 9.89
N THR A 11 47.69 -30.69 10.15
CA THR A 11 46.59 -31.12 9.28
C THR A 11 45.63 -29.96 9.05
N ALA A 12 45.77 -29.30 7.91
CA ALA A 12 44.78 -28.37 7.38
C ALA A 12 43.48 -29.14 7.12
N MET A 13 42.58 -29.12 8.11
CA MET A 13 41.20 -29.56 8.00
C MET A 13 40.50 -28.70 6.94
N LYS A 14 40.50 -29.16 5.69
CA LYS A 14 39.56 -28.69 4.68
C LYS A 14 38.17 -29.14 5.11
N ILE A 15 37.44 -28.24 5.75
CA ILE A 15 35.99 -28.37 5.92
C ILE A 15 35.39 -28.08 4.55
N ASP A 16 35.31 -29.11 3.71
CA ASP A 16 34.40 -29.13 2.57
C ASP A 16 33.00 -29.34 3.17
N ALA A 17 32.33 -28.24 3.50
CA ALA A 17 30.90 -28.29 3.79
C ALA A 17 30.20 -28.63 2.46
N GLU A 18 29.75 -29.88 2.32
CA GLU A 18 28.88 -30.30 1.22
C GLU A 18 27.68 -29.34 1.16
N VAL A 19 27.69 -28.44 0.19
CA VAL A 19 26.55 -27.58 -0.11
C VAL A 19 25.44 -28.52 -0.59
N ALA A 20 24.38 -28.64 0.21
CA ALA A 20 23.23 -29.47 -0.13
C ALA A 20 22.76 -29.17 -1.57
N PRO A 21 22.39 -30.21 -2.37
CA PRO A 21 21.90 -30.03 -3.72
C PRO A 21 20.84 -28.93 -3.78
N ILE A 22 20.85 -28.11 -4.85
CA ILE A 22 19.91 -26.99 -4.99
C ILE A 22 18.44 -27.47 -4.96
N SER A 23 18.17 -28.71 -5.37
CA SER A 23 16.85 -29.37 -5.23
C SER A 23 16.38 -29.49 -3.78
N ASP A 24 17.30 -29.80 -2.87
CA ASP A 24 17.00 -30.07 -1.47
C ASP A 24 16.73 -28.74 -0.75
N GLN A 25 17.50 -27.70 -1.08
CA GLN A 25 17.26 -26.33 -0.62
C GLN A 25 15.89 -25.79 -1.07
N LEU A 26 15.48 -26.06 -2.32
CA LEU A 26 14.15 -25.67 -2.82
C LEU A 26 13.04 -26.39 -2.06
N SER A 27 13.19 -27.69 -1.79
CA SER A 27 12.22 -28.46 -1.02
C SER A 27 12.12 -27.96 0.42
N GLU A 28 13.25 -27.62 1.05
CA GLU A 28 13.27 -27.07 2.40
C GLU A 28 12.57 -25.71 2.49
N LEU A 29 12.86 -24.81 1.54
CA LEU A 29 12.20 -23.49 1.48
C LEU A 29 10.69 -23.63 1.21
N ALA A 30 10.29 -24.57 0.35
CA ALA A 30 8.88 -24.87 0.11
C ALA A 30 8.18 -25.39 1.37
N SER A 31 8.83 -26.27 2.15
CA SER A 31 8.30 -26.76 3.43
C SER A 31 8.14 -25.63 4.44
N LYS A 32 9.13 -24.75 4.57
CA LYS A 32 9.06 -23.57 5.45
C LYS A 32 7.91 -22.64 5.08
N LEU A 33 7.59 -22.49 3.80
CA LEU A 33 6.43 -21.71 3.35
C LEU A 33 5.08 -22.43 3.56
N GLN A 34 5.07 -23.77 3.61
CA GLN A 34 3.85 -24.51 4.00
C GLN A 34 3.56 -24.32 5.49
N GLU A 35 4.60 -24.30 6.33
CA GLU A 35 4.47 -24.06 7.77
C GLU A 35 4.13 -22.61 8.09
N ASN A 36 4.79 -21.66 7.41
CA ASN A 36 4.54 -20.22 7.58
C ASN A 36 4.52 -19.50 6.23
N PRO A 37 3.34 -19.40 5.60
CA PRO A 37 3.18 -18.70 4.31
C PRO A 37 3.58 -17.22 4.34
N ASN A 38 3.52 -16.58 5.52
CA ASN A 38 3.76 -15.16 5.70
C ASN A 38 5.24 -14.81 5.95
N ASN A 39 6.18 -15.73 5.71
CA ASN A 39 7.60 -15.47 5.90
C ASN A 39 8.24 -14.79 4.67
N TYR A 40 8.39 -13.47 4.72
CA TYR A 40 8.96 -12.65 3.64
C TYR A 40 10.37 -13.08 3.22
N ASP A 41 11.24 -13.38 4.18
CA ASP A 41 12.64 -13.73 3.91
C ASP A 41 12.76 -15.08 3.18
N VAL A 42 11.88 -16.03 3.53
CA VAL A 42 11.82 -17.34 2.85
C VAL A 42 11.33 -17.18 1.41
N HIS A 43 10.34 -16.32 1.14
CA HIS A 43 9.94 -15.99 -0.24
C HIS A 43 11.10 -15.38 -1.03
N CYS A 44 11.82 -14.42 -0.43
CA CYS A 44 12.97 -13.80 -1.08
C CYS A 44 14.08 -14.82 -1.39
N ALA A 45 14.38 -15.72 -0.46
CA ALA A 45 15.36 -16.78 -0.66
C ALA A 45 14.95 -17.75 -1.78
N LEU A 46 13.68 -18.15 -1.80
CA LEU A 46 13.13 -19.03 -2.84
C LEU A 46 13.23 -18.40 -4.23
N ILE A 47 12.82 -17.14 -4.38
CA ILE A 47 12.87 -16.42 -5.64
C ILE A 47 14.32 -16.27 -6.13
N ARG A 48 15.26 -15.93 -5.23
CA ARG A 48 16.68 -15.83 -5.59
C ARG A 48 17.23 -17.16 -6.12
N LEU A 49 16.89 -18.28 -5.46
CA LEU A 49 17.36 -19.60 -5.85
C LEU A 49 16.77 -20.05 -7.19
N LEU A 50 15.45 -19.86 -7.39
CA LEU A 50 14.78 -20.16 -8.66
C LEU A 50 15.32 -19.32 -9.82
N ARG A 51 15.64 -18.04 -9.56
CA ARG A 51 16.26 -17.15 -10.54
C ARG A 51 17.66 -17.61 -10.94
N GLN A 52 18.48 -18.07 -9.99
CA GLN A 52 19.82 -18.64 -10.27
C GLN A 52 19.75 -19.90 -11.15
N GLN A 53 18.71 -20.72 -11.00
CA GLN A 53 18.50 -21.90 -11.86
C GLN A 53 17.99 -21.55 -13.26
N GLY A 54 17.52 -20.33 -13.51
CA GLY A 54 16.92 -19.92 -14.78
C GLY A 54 15.56 -20.57 -15.08
N ASN A 55 14.85 -21.09 -14.07
CA ASN A 55 13.57 -21.76 -14.27
C ASN A 55 12.40 -20.77 -14.23
N ILE A 56 12.03 -20.23 -15.39
CA ILE A 56 11.10 -19.10 -15.54
C ILE A 56 9.68 -19.42 -15.04
N GLY A 57 9.19 -20.66 -15.25
CA GLY A 57 7.83 -21.05 -14.86
C GLY A 57 7.60 -20.97 -13.34
N PRO A 58 8.32 -21.78 -12.55
CA PRO A 58 8.25 -21.74 -11.09
C PRO A 58 8.68 -20.39 -10.50
N LEU A 59 9.62 -19.67 -11.14
CA LEU A 59 9.99 -18.32 -10.71
C LEU A 59 8.80 -17.35 -10.80
N ARG A 60 8.03 -17.42 -11.89
CA ARG A 60 6.81 -16.61 -12.06
C ARG A 60 5.77 -16.96 -11.00
N GLU A 61 5.52 -18.24 -10.76
CA GLU A 61 4.58 -18.69 -9.72
C GLU A 61 5.00 -18.27 -8.30
N ALA A 62 6.30 -18.33 -7.99
CA ALA A 62 6.81 -17.85 -6.70
C ALA A 62 6.62 -16.34 -6.52
N ARG A 63 6.89 -15.56 -7.58
CA ARG A 63 6.70 -14.10 -7.57
C ARG A 63 5.23 -13.69 -7.47
N GLU A 64 4.33 -14.38 -8.16
CA GLU A 64 2.88 -14.16 -8.04
C GLU A 64 2.39 -14.42 -6.61
N ARG A 65 2.76 -15.55 -6.01
CA ARG A 65 2.41 -15.87 -4.61
C ARG A 65 2.93 -14.81 -3.64
N MET A 66 4.17 -14.36 -3.81
CA MET A 66 4.73 -13.31 -2.97
C MET A 66 3.99 -11.98 -3.14
N ALA A 67 3.66 -11.59 -4.39
CA ALA A 67 2.94 -10.36 -4.70
C ALA A 67 1.50 -10.36 -4.17
N GLU A 68 0.83 -11.51 -4.09
CA GLU A 68 -0.50 -11.61 -3.48
C GLU A 68 -0.48 -11.30 -1.98
N MET A 69 0.59 -11.68 -1.29
CA MET A 69 0.72 -11.52 0.15
C MET A 69 1.31 -10.16 0.53
N PHE A 70 2.40 -9.73 -0.12
CA PHE A 70 3.19 -8.56 0.25
C PHE A 70 3.19 -7.52 -0.87
N PRO A 71 3.10 -6.21 -0.55
CA PRO A 71 3.35 -5.18 -1.53
C PRO A 71 4.85 -5.17 -1.81
N LEU A 72 5.24 -5.32 -3.07
CA LEU A 72 6.66 -5.48 -3.40
C LEU A 72 7.32 -4.11 -3.59
N PRO A 73 8.55 -3.91 -3.07
CA PRO A 73 9.33 -2.72 -3.38
C PRO A 73 9.59 -2.57 -4.88
N PRO A 74 9.79 -1.33 -5.37
CA PRO A 74 10.04 -1.07 -6.80
C PRO A 74 11.19 -1.89 -7.39
N GLU A 75 12.24 -2.15 -6.62
CA GLU A 75 13.42 -2.89 -7.05
C GLU A 75 13.07 -4.35 -7.37
N VAL A 76 12.18 -4.96 -6.56
CA VAL A 76 11.72 -6.34 -6.75
C VAL A 76 10.80 -6.43 -7.96
N TRP A 77 9.90 -5.46 -8.13
CA TRP A 77 9.05 -5.36 -9.32
C TRP A 77 9.87 -5.20 -10.61
N LEU A 78 10.85 -4.30 -10.60
CA LEU A 78 11.70 -4.04 -11.76
C LEU A 78 12.62 -5.22 -12.08
N GLU A 79 13.13 -5.95 -11.08
CA GLU A 79 13.86 -7.21 -11.32
C GLU A 79 12.97 -8.22 -12.04
N TRP A 80 11.73 -8.40 -11.57
CA TRP A 80 10.78 -9.29 -12.23
C TRP A 80 10.50 -8.86 -13.67
N ILE A 81 10.15 -7.59 -13.88
CA ILE A 81 9.86 -7.06 -15.20
C ILE A 81 11.08 -7.24 -16.14
N SER A 82 12.29 -7.01 -15.64
CA SER A 82 13.53 -7.20 -16.41
C SER A 82 13.72 -8.65 -16.85
N ASP A 83 13.51 -9.60 -15.94
CA ASP A 83 13.60 -11.03 -16.27
C ASP A 83 12.56 -11.41 -17.32
N GLU A 84 11.32 -10.94 -17.20
CA GLU A 84 10.27 -11.21 -18.19
C GLU A 84 10.58 -10.58 -19.56
N LYS A 85 11.11 -9.35 -19.58
CA LYS A 85 11.60 -8.69 -20.81
C LYS A 85 12.68 -9.52 -21.51
N SER A 86 13.55 -10.22 -20.77
CA SER A 86 14.63 -11.04 -21.34
C SER A 86 14.13 -12.30 -22.05
N VAL A 87 12.95 -12.79 -21.68
CA VAL A 87 12.35 -14.04 -22.20
C VAL A 87 11.39 -13.75 -23.36
N VAL A 88 10.73 -12.60 -23.32
CA VAL A 88 9.69 -12.25 -24.28
C VAL A 88 10.31 -11.82 -25.61
N LYS A 89 9.91 -12.47 -26.70
CA LYS A 89 10.23 -12.03 -28.06
C LYS A 89 9.49 -10.73 -28.36
N VAL A 90 10.15 -9.83 -29.08
CA VAL A 90 9.59 -8.54 -29.54
C VAL A 90 8.40 -8.78 -30.49
N THR A 91 7.19 -8.89 -29.92
CA THR A 91 5.89 -9.20 -30.55
C THR A 91 4.75 -8.80 -29.60
N ASP A 92 3.50 -9.18 -29.89
CA ASP A 92 2.31 -9.09 -29.03
C ASP A 92 2.56 -9.53 -27.57
N ASP A 93 3.43 -10.52 -27.36
CA ASP A 93 3.76 -11.01 -26.02
C ASP A 93 4.41 -9.93 -25.15
N ALA A 94 5.10 -8.95 -25.74
CA ALA A 94 5.74 -7.86 -24.99
C ALA A 94 4.74 -6.86 -24.42
N MET A 95 3.55 -6.71 -25.04
CA MET A 95 2.49 -5.87 -24.50
C MET A 95 1.91 -6.42 -23.20
N LYS A 96 2.02 -7.74 -22.97
CA LYS A 96 1.57 -8.39 -21.72
C LYS A 96 2.36 -7.93 -20.49
N LEU A 97 3.48 -7.21 -20.68
CA LEU A 97 4.25 -6.62 -19.60
C LEU A 97 3.70 -5.27 -19.12
N LEU A 98 2.90 -4.56 -19.93
CA LEU A 98 2.29 -3.28 -19.50
C LEU A 98 1.39 -3.45 -18.26
N PRO A 99 0.49 -4.45 -18.18
CA PRO A 99 -0.25 -4.73 -16.96
C PRO A 99 0.65 -5.02 -15.74
N LEU A 100 1.82 -5.61 -15.93
CA LEU A 100 2.77 -5.90 -14.84
C LEU A 100 3.36 -4.60 -14.27
N PHE A 101 3.69 -3.62 -15.13
CA PHE A 101 4.07 -2.28 -14.70
C PHE A 101 2.95 -1.55 -13.94
N HIS A 102 1.70 -1.62 -14.45
CA HIS A 102 0.56 -1.01 -13.75
C HIS A 102 0.24 -1.71 -12.42
N ARG A 103 0.60 -2.98 -12.26
CA ARG A 103 0.52 -3.66 -10.95
C ARG A 103 1.61 -3.14 -10.01
N ALA A 104 2.84 -3.03 -10.50
CA ALA A 104 3.96 -2.48 -9.73
C ALA A 104 3.68 -1.06 -9.22
N SER A 105 3.05 -0.21 -10.04
CA SER A 105 2.72 1.17 -9.67
C SER A 105 1.61 1.31 -8.62
N LYS A 106 0.88 0.23 -8.30
CA LYS A 106 -0.18 0.23 -7.28
C LYS A 106 0.34 -0.05 -5.87
N ASP A 107 1.46 -0.75 -5.72
CA ASP A 107 2.01 -1.05 -4.39
C ASP A 107 2.62 0.20 -3.75
N TYR A 108 3.43 0.94 -4.51
CA TYR A 108 4.04 2.20 -4.07
C TYR A 108 4.17 3.20 -5.22
N LEU A 109 4.12 4.49 -4.89
CA LEU A 109 4.42 5.55 -5.84
C LEU A 109 5.94 5.58 -6.09
N SER A 110 6.35 5.04 -7.24
CA SER A 110 7.76 4.91 -7.61
C SER A 110 8.09 5.69 -8.87
N GLU A 111 9.05 6.61 -8.77
CA GLU A 111 9.56 7.36 -9.92
C GLU A 111 10.19 6.45 -10.98
N THR A 112 10.93 5.42 -10.55
CA THR A 112 11.64 4.50 -11.44
C THR A 112 10.67 3.62 -12.22
N VAL A 113 9.63 3.09 -11.58
CA VAL A 113 8.61 2.26 -12.24
C VAL A 113 7.86 3.06 -13.32
N TRP A 114 7.44 4.28 -13.03
CA TRP A 114 6.72 5.12 -14.00
C TRP A 114 7.61 5.57 -15.16
N LEU A 115 8.86 5.93 -14.90
CA LEU A 115 9.83 6.26 -15.96
C LEU A 115 10.09 5.05 -16.87
N GLU A 116 10.33 3.87 -16.29
CA GLU A 116 10.56 2.63 -17.04
C GLU A 116 9.33 2.20 -17.84
N LEU A 117 8.12 2.38 -17.31
CA LEU A 117 6.87 2.13 -18.05
C LEU A 117 6.77 3.04 -19.29
N ALA A 118 6.98 4.34 -19.12
CA ALA A 118 6.92 5.30 -20.22
C ALA A 118 8.00 5.03 -21.29
N HIS A 119 9.22 4.68 -20.86
CA HIS A 119 10.29 4.27 -21.75
C HIS A 119 9.98 2.99 -22.51
N PHE A 120 9.42 1.99 -21.82
CA PHE A 120 9.06 0.71 -22.40
C PHE A 120 7.91 0.86 -23.42
N ALA A 121 6.89 1.65 -23.13
CA ALA A 121 5.81 1.95 -24.07
C ALA A 121 6.35 2.56 -25.38
N ARG A 122 7.27 3.52 -25.26
CA ARG A 122 7.97 4.10 -26.42
C ARG A 122 8.82 3.05 -27.17
N GLU A 123 9.54 2.19 -26.45
CA GLU A 123 10.34 1.12 -27.03
C GLU A 123 9.49 0.13 -27.85
N LEU A 124 8.32 -0.25 -27.33
CA LEU A 124 7.36 -1.10 -28.04
C LEU A 124 6.91 -0.47 -29.36
N LEU A 125 6.57 0.82 -29.35
CA LEU A 125 6.16 1.55 -30.54
C LEU A 125 7.27 1.57 -31.60
N VAL A 126 8.51 1.90 -31.21
CA VAL A 126 9.66 1.96 -32.13
C VAL A 126 9.98 0.59 -32.72
N ARG A 127 9.75 -0.48 -31.97
CA ARG A 127 9.97 -1.86 -32.41
C ARG A 127 8.81 -2.44 -33.24
N GLY A 128 7.74 -1.66 -33.48
CA GLY A 128 6.60 -2.09 -34.29
C GLY A 128 5.70 -3.12 -33.60
N ALA A 129 5.68 -3.17 -32.27
CA ALA A 129 4.65 -3.90 -31.53
C ALA A 129 3.26 -3.28 -31.81
N PRO A 130 2.14 -4.01 -31.61
CA PRO A 130 0.80 -3.50 -31.92
C PRO A 130 0.27 -2.52 -30.85
N ILE A 131 1.06 -1.50 -30.53
CA ILE A 131 0.70 -0.36 -29.70
C ILE A 131 0.62 0.89 -30.57
N THR A 132 -0.43 1.68 -30.38
CA THR A 132 -0.65 2.93 -31.09
C THR A 132 0.11 4.08 -30.45
N VAL A 133 0.34 5.14 -31.22
CA VAL A 133 0.95 6.37 -30.69
C VAL A 133 0.09 7.00 -29.60
N ASP A 134 -1.24 6.89 -29.70
CA ASP A 134 -2.15 7.46 -28.70
C ASP A 134 -2.14 6.66 -27.39
N GLU A 135 -2.02 5.33 -27.42
CA GLU A 135 -1.81 4.52 -26.20
C GLU A 135 -0.48 4.87 -25.50
N VAL A 136 0.60 5.13 -26.25
CA VAL A 136 1.85 5.61 -25.65
C VAL A 136 1.67 6.97 -24.99
N ARG A 137 0.89 7.88 -25.61
CA ARG A 137 0.57 9.19 -25.02
C ARG A 137 -0.24 9.05 -23.73
N GLU A 138 -1.22 8.15 -23.71
CA GLU A 138 -2.01 7.85 -22.51
C GLU A 138 -1.10 7.41 -21.35
N ILE A 139 -0.14 6.51 -21.62
CA ILE A 139 0.84 6.08 -20.61
C ILE A 139 1.72 7.26 -20.11
N PHE A 140 2.13 8.16 -21.00
CA PHE A 140 2.85 9.38 -20.57
C PHE A 140 1.96 10.33 -19.77
N ASP A 141 0.68 10.47 -20.13
CA ASP A 141 -0.28 11.28 -19.39
C ASP A 141 -0.55 10.71 -17.99
N GLU A 142 -0.73 9.39 -17.88
CA GLU A 142 -0.82 8.69 -16.60
C GLU A 142 0.45 8.89 -15.75
N SER A 143 1.63 8.72 -16.36
CA SER A 143 2.91 8.93 -15.70
C SER A 143 3.07 10.37 -15.18
N THR A 144 2.73 11.37 -15.99
CA THR A 144 2.80 12.78 -15.57
C THR A 144 1.77 13.12 -14.49
N GLN A 145 0.60 12.48 -14.49
CA GLN A 145 -0.38 12.61 -13.43
C GLN A 145 0.11 12.00 -12.11
N ALA A 146 0.80 10.85 -12.17
CA ALA A 146 1.29 10.15 -10.98
C ALA A 146 2.51 10.83 -10.35
N ILE A 147 3.53 11.16 -11.16
CA ILE A 147 4.85 11.60 -10.68
C ILE A 147 5.27 13.00 -11.16
N GLY A 148 4.53 13.61 -12.08
CA GLY A 148 4.94 14.87 -12.72
C GLY A 148 5.00 16.09 -11.80
N SER A 149 4.42 16.04 -10.59
CA SER A 149 4.49 17.14 -9.63
C SER A 149 5.79 17.18 -8.81
N PHE A 150 6.64 16.16 -8.91
CA PHE A 150 7.91 16.07 -8.19
C PHE A 150 9.06 15.43 -8.99
N VAL A 151 8.79 14.82 -10.15
CA VAL A 151 9.80 14.25 -11.05
C VAL A 151 9.84 15.06 -12.36
N PRO A 152 10.76 16.02 -12.54
CA PRO A 152 10.89 16.78 -13.79
C PRO A 152 11.16 15.91 -15.04
N GLN A 153 11.82 14.76 -14.86
CA GLN A 153 12.32 13.91 -15.93
C GLN A 153 11.20 13.33 -16.81
N ILE A 154 10.03 13.01 -16.25
CA ILE A 154 8.92 12.46 -17.04
C ILE A 154 8.41 13.48 -18.08
N TRP A 155 8.40 14.77 -17.73
CA TRP A 155 8.02 15.83 -18.66
C TRP A 155 9.02 15.95 -19.80
N ASN A 156 10.32 15.87 -19.49
CA ASN A 156 11.38 15.92 -20.47
C ASN A 156 11.24 14.77 -21.48
N GLU A 157 10.96 13.56 -20.99
CA GLU A 157 10.80 12.38 -21.85
C GLU A 157 9.52 12.45 -22.70
N PHE A 158 8.43 13.00 -22.16
CA PHE A 158 7.19 13.19 -22.92
C PHE A 158 7.37 14.26 -24.02
N ILE A 159 7.98 15.40 -23.68
CA ILE A 159 8.27 16.45 -24.67
C ILE A 159 9.22 15.92 -25.75
N LYS A 160 10.28 15.18 -25.39
CA LYS A 160 11.18 14.53 -26.36
C LYS A 160 10.44 13.57 -27.28
N PHE A 161 9.51 12.77 -26.75
CA PHE A 161 8.71 11.84 -27.53
C PHE A 161 7.86 12.58 -28.58
N GLU A 162 7.19 13.65 -28.17
CA GLU A 162 6.37 14.45 -29.08
C GLU A 162 7.24 15.22 -30.11
N THR A 163 8.42 15.71 -29.74
CA THR A 163 9.33 16.39 -30.67
C THR A 163 9.92 15.44 -31.73
N ARG A 164 10.24 14.19 -31.37
CA ARG A 164 10.83 13.20 -32.29
C ARG A 164 9.88 12.69 -33.36
N SER A 165 8.59 12.90 -33.20
CA SER A 165 7.56 12.41 -34.14
C SER A 165 7.45 13.28 -35.41
N ILE A 166 8.49 14.04 -35.79
CA ILE A 166 8.39 15.16 -36.75
C ILE A 166 9.61 15.27 -37.67
N GLU A 167 9.35 15.49 -38.97
CA GLU A 167 10.35 15.92 -39.97
C GLU A 167 10.32 17.44 -40.23
N GLU A 168 9.16 18.11 -40.19
CA GLU A 168 9.03 19.59 -40.24
C GLU A 168 7.94 20.13 -39.28
N LEU A 169 8.30 21.08 -38.42
CA LEU A 169 7.40 21.74 -37.46
C LEU A 169 6.86 23.05 -38.04
N ASP A 170 5.56 23.09 -38.35
CA ASP A 170 4.84 24.36 -38.53
C ASP A 170 4.18 24.80 -37.21
N SER A 171 4.07 26.12 -36.99
CA SER A 171 3.52 26.71 -35.77
C SER A 171 2.07 26.27 -35.52
N ASP A 172 1.26 26.06 -36.56
CA ASP A 172 -0.14 25.69 -36.42
C ASP A 172 -0.40 24.17 -36.40
N SER A 173 0.67 23.38 -36.51
CA SER A 173 0.58 21.93 -36.48
C SER A 173 -0.08 21.41 -35.20
N ILE A 174 -0.81 20.29 -35.32
CA ILE A 174 -1.40 19.57 -34.17
C ILE A 174 -0.31 19.25 -33.14
N GLN A 175 0.89 18.95 -33.62
CA GLN A 175 2.01 18.56 -32.81
C GLN A 175 2.62 19.73 -32.03
N ALA A 176 2.80 20.90 -32.65
CA ALA A 176 3.18 22.11 -31.92
C ALA A 176 2.16 22.45 -30.82
N LYS A 177 0.86 22.33 -31.11
CA LYS A 177 -0.21 22.52 -30.11
C LYS A 177 -0.18 21.50 -28.97
N ARG A 178 0.31 20.27 -29.20
CA ARG A 178 0.52 19.28 -28.13
C ARG A 178 1.73 19.65 -27.26
N ILE A 179 2.86 19.98 -27.87
CA ILE A 179 4.07 20.39 -27.14
C ILE A 179 3.80 21.64 -26.28
N ARG A 180 3.09 22.65 -26.82
CA ARG A 180 2.63 23.81 -26.04
C ARG A 180 1.83 23.42 -24.81
N ARG A 181 0.86 22.51 -24.96
CA ARG A 181 0.05 22.01 -23.83
C ARG A 181 0.91 21.33 -22.76
N LEU A 182 1.94 20.57 -23.16
CA LEU A 182 2.87 19.95 -22.22
C LEU A 182 3.69 20.99 -21.45
N TYR A 183 4.25 21.99 -22.14
CA TYR A 183 4.98 23.07 -21.48
C TYR A 183 4.08 23.86 -20.52
N HIS A 184 2.85 24.21 -20.89
CA HIS A 184 1.94 24.92 -19.99
C HIS A 184 1.59 24.11 -18.74
N ARG A 185 1.38 22.78 -18.87
CA ARG A 185 1.16 21.89 -17.72
C ARG A 185 2.39 21.81 -16.82
N ARG A 186 3.59 21.69 -17.41
CA ARG A 186 4.87 21.64 -16.70
C ARG A 186 5.13 22.94 -15.94
N LEU A 187 4.94 24.10 -16.58
CA LEU A 187 5.08 25.44 -15.98
C LEU A 187 4.08 25.70 -14.85
N SER A 188 2.94 25.01 -14.85
CA SER A 188 1.93 25.10 -13.79
C SER A 188 2.16 24.08 -12.66
N SER A 189 3.23 23.31 -12.73
CA SER A 189 3.59 22.30 -11.72
C SER A 189 4.71 22.84 -10.82
N PRO A 190 4.61 22.72 -9.49
CA PRO A 190 5.67 23.16 -8.59
C PRO A 190 6.88 22.25 -8.79
N LEU A 191 7.89 22.70 -9.53
CA LEU A 191 9.09 21.94 -9.87
C LEU A 191 10.34 22.83 -9.70
N PRO A 192 11.53 22.24 -9.49
CA PRO A 192 12.78 23.00 -9.49
C PRO A 192 13.05 23.67 -10.84
N GLU A 193 13.88 24.72 -10.84
CA GLU A 193 14.38 25.40 -12.04
C GLU A 193 13.25 25.94 -12.95
N SER A 194 12.17 26.50 -12.35
CA SER A 194 11.00 27.03 -13.07
C SER A 194 11.36 28.02 -14.18
N GLU A 195 12.34 28.89 -13.94
CA GLU A 195 12.77 29.92 -14.88
C GLU A 195 13.41 29.30 -16.13
N LYS A 196 14.25 28.28 -15.95
CA LYS A 196 14.87 27.55 -17.06
C LYS A 196 13.84 26.80 -17.90
N ILE A 197 12.79 26.25 -17.26
CA ILE A 197 11.67 25.63 -17.99
C ILE A 197 10.95 26.66 -18.87
N LEU A 198 10.79 27.89 -18.37
CA LEU A 198 10.19 28.98 -19.14
C LEU A 198 11.11 29.39 -20.31
N GLU A 199 12.40 29.52 -20.07
CA GLU A 199 13.39 29.78 -21.13
C GLU A 199 13.36 28.72 -22.24
N GLU A 200 13.37 27.43 -21.87
CA GLU A 200 13.24 26.29 -22.79
C GLU A 200 11.97 26.42 -23.65
N TYR A 201 10.84 26.79 -23.02
CA TYR A 201 9.57 26.96 -23.74
C TYR A 201 9.60 28.16 -24.70
N LEU A 202 10.15 29.30 -24.28
CA LEU A 202 10.27 30.48 -25.14
C LEU A 202 11.20 30.22 -26.33
N ASP A 203 12.27 29.44 -26.14
CA ASP A 203 13.16 29.05 -27.23
C ASP A 203 12.48 28.09 -28.21
N PHE A 204 11.63 27.17 -27.71
CA PHE A 204 10.76 26.37 -28.56
C PHE A 204 9.82 27.25 -29.42
N GLU A 205 9.14 28.24 -28.84
CA GLU A 205 8.26 29.14 -29.62
C GLU A 205 9.05 29.99 -30.64
N LYS A 206 10.25 30.47 -30.29
CA LYS A 206 11.14 31.16 -31.23
C LYS A 206 11.54 30.25 -32.39
N SER A 207 11.78 28.96 -32.14
CA SER A 207 12.11 27.99 -33.21
C SER A 207 10.97 27.84 -34.24
N LEU A 208 9.73 28.05 -33.79
CA LEU A 208 8.52 28.10 -34.64
C LEU A 208 8.27 29.49 -35.24
N LYS A 209 9.23 30.42 -35.11
CA LYS A 209 9.13 31.83 -35.51
C LYS A 209 7.93 32.55 -34.88
N ASN A 210 7.51 32.11 -33.70
CA ASN A 210 6.39 32.69 -32.97
C ASN A 210 6.90 33.61 -31.86
N SER A 211 6.41 34.86 -31.82
CA SER A 211 6.70 35.79 -30.73
C SER A 211 5.71 35.57 -29.59
N TYR A 212 5.90 34.47 -28.86
CA TYR A 212 4.99 34.05 -27.81
C TYR A 212 5.22 34.83 -26.51
N VAL A 213 4.12 35.22 -25.86
CA VAL A 213 4.11 35.80 -24.52
C VAL A 213 3.04 35.09 -23.71
N LEU A 214 3.34 34.79 -22.44
CA LEU A 214 2.37 34.19 -21.53
C LEU A 214 1.15 35.10 -21.36
N THR A 215 -0.04 34.50 -21.41
CA THR A 215 -1.26 35.18 -20.99
C THR A 215 -1.23 35.47 -19.49
N LYS A 216 -2.04 36.43 -19.02
CA LYS A 216 -2.14 36.75 -17.58
C LYS A 216 -2.46 35.51 -16.72
N ALA A 217 -3.31 34.62 -17.22
CA ALA A 217 -3.67 33.39 -16.50
C ALA A 217 -2.49 32.41 -16.41
N GLN A 218 -1.71 32.25 -17.49
CA GLN A 218 -0.52 31.41 -17.50
C GLN A 218 0.59 31.97 -16.61
N GLN A 219 0.79 33.29 -16.62
CA GLN A 219 1.73 33.95 -15.71
C GLN A 219 1.34 33.71 -14.26
N ALA A 220 0.06 33.90 -13.90
CA ALA A 220 -0.41 33.65 -12.54
C ALA A 220 -0.26 32.17 -12.11
N ALA A 221 -0.46 31.22 -13.04
CA ALA A 221 -0.24 29.80 -12.77
C ALA A 221 1.24 29.47 -12.55
N PHE A 222 2.12 30.05 -13.36
CA PHE A 222 3.58 29.95 -13.21
C PHE A 222 4.04 30.53 -11.87
N ASP A 223 3.67 31.79 -11.55
CA ASP A 223 4.05 32.46 -10.30
C ASP A 223 3.58 31.66 -9.08
N LYS A 224 2.36 31.11 -9.15
CA LYS A 224 1.83 30.24 -8.09
C LYS A 224 2.67 28.96 -7.93
N ALA A 225 2.99 28.29 -9.04
CA ALA A 225 3.77 27.05 -9.02
C ALA A 225 5.19 27.28 -8.47
N THR A 226 5.84 28.38 -8.87
CA THR A 226 7.16 28.79 -8.34
C THR A 226 7.10 29.04 -6.83
N ASN A 227 6.16 29.86 -6.36
CA ASN A 227 5.99 30.12 -4.93
C ASN A 227 5.64 28.83 -4.15
N ASP A 228 4.81 27.96 -4.71
CA ASP A 228 4.49 26.66 -4.12
C ASP A 228 5.74 25.75 -3.99
N TYR A 229 6.68 25.81 -4.96
CA TYR A 229 7.96 25.10 -4.90
C TYR A 229 8.93 25.73 -3.88
N GLU A 230 9.02 27.05 -3.83
CA GLU A 230 9.89 27.76 -2.88
C GLU A 230 9.56 27.40 -1.44
N ASN A 231 8.26 27.39 -1.11
CA ASN A 231 7.75 27.03 0.23
C ASN A 231 8.13 25.61 0.67
N ARG A 232 8.42 24.70 -0.25
CA ARG A 232 8.79 23.31 0.03
C ARG A 232 10.26 22.98 -0.21
N SER A 233 10.99 23.85 -0.92
CA SER A 233 12.37 23.61 -1.37
C SER A 233 13.31 23.15 -0.26
N SER A 234 13.22 23.76 0.93
CA SER A 234 14.03 23.39 2.09
C SER A 234 13.76 21.96 2.58
N TRP A 235 12.53 21.47 2.46
CA TRP A 235 12.16 20.09 2.83
C TRP A 235 12.59 19.09 1.76
N GLU A 236 12.45 19.43 0.48
CA GLU A 236 12.97 18.61 -0.62
C GLU A 236 14.49 18.44 -0.53
N GLN A 237 15.23 19.50 -0.15
CA GLN A 237 16.67 19.42 0.11
C GLN A 237 17.01 18.54 1.32
N LYS A 238 16.25 18.64 2.41
CA LYS A 238 16.44 17.76 3.58
C LYS A 238 16.24 16.30 3.22
N LEU A 239 15.19 15.98 2.45
CA LEU A 239 14.94 14.63 1.96
C LEU A 239 16.06 14.12 1.06
N ALA A 240 16.55 14.95 0.13
CA ALA A 240 17.66 14.58 -0.75
C ALA A 240 18.98 14.32 0.01
N ASN A 241 19.18 14.97 1.16
CA ASN A 241 20.36 14.81 2.00
C ASN A 241 20.22 13.68 3.04
N CYS A 242 19.04 13.08 3.19
CA CYS A 242 18.86 11.93 4.06
C CYS A 242 19.57 10.70 3.50
N LYS A 243 20.13 9.88 4.39
CA LYS A 243 20.60 8.56 4.01
C LYS A 243 19.39 7.70 3.62
N PRO A 244 19.49 6.92 2.53
CA PRO A 244 18.45 5.94 2.23
C PRO A 244 18.36 4.90 3.35
N PRO A 245 17.17 4.31 3.57
CA PRO A 245 17.00 3.19 4.50
C PRO A 245 17.97 2.04 4.20
N GLU A 246 18.57 1.44 5.23
CA GLU A 246 19.40 0.24 5.07
C GLU A 246 18.58 -0.96 4.57
N PHE A 247 17.33 -1.04 5.02
CA PHE A 247 16.35 -2.03 4.59
C PHE A 247 15.14 -1.33 3.99
N PRO A 248 14.60 -1.80 2.84
CA PRO A 248 13.42 -1.20 2.22
C PRO A 248 12.26 -1.02 3.22
N GLY A 249 11.73 0.19 3.30
CA GLY A 249 10.58 0.52 4.16
C GLY A 249 10.90 0.77 5.64
N LEU A 250 12.10 0.42 6.11
CA LEU A 250 12.55 0.64 7.49
C LEU A 250 13.29 1.98 7.60
N ALA A 251 12.51 3.06 7.61
CA ALA A 251 13.04 4.42 7.69
C ALA A 251 13.69 4.73 9.05
N SER A 252 14.72 5.58 9.04
CA SER A 252 15.32 6.14 10.26
C SER A 252 14.37 7.12 10.95
N GLU A 253 14.61 7.38 12.24
CA GLU A 253 13.87 8.39 12.99
C GLU A 253 13.94 9.78 12.34
N ASP A 254 15.12 10.16 11.83
CA ASP A 254 15.31 11.44 11.12
C ASP A 254 14.44 11.53 9.86
N LEU A 255 14.39 10.46 9.05
CA LEU A 255 13.60 10.43 7.83
C LEU A 255 12.10 10.51 8.14
N LEU A 256 11.65 9.76 9.16
CA LEU A 256 10.26 9.83 9.65
C LEU A 256 9.90 11.23 10.15
N PHE A 257 10.80 11.87 10.90
CA PHE A 257 10.60 13.24 11.39
C PHE A 257 10.49 14.25 10.25
N ILE A 258 11.37 14.16 9.24
CA ILE A 258 11.33 15.05 8.07
C ILE A 258 10.02 14.90 7.30
N TRP A 259 9.57 13.66 7.06
CA TRP A 259 8.29 13.40 6.42
C TRP A 259 7.11 13.94 7.23
N ASP A 260 7.08 13.68 8.54
CA ASP A 260 6.02 14.18 9.43
C ASP A 260 5.90 15.70 9.39
N GLN A 261 7.02 16.43 9.51
CA GLN A 261 7.01 17.89 9.47
C GLN A 261 6.61 18.44 8.11
N TYR A 262 7.09 17.83 7.03
CA TYR A 262 6.73 18.26 5.68
C TYR A 262 5.24 18.03 5.40
N ILE A 263 4.70 16.86 5.77
CA ILE A 263 3.27 16.55 5.63
C ILE A 263 2.43 17.52 6.45
N ARG A 264 2.81 17.83 7.70
CA ARG A 264 2.09 18.81 8.54
C ARG A 264 2.09 20.20 7.94
N LEU A 265 3.20 20.63 7.32
CA LEU A 265 3.26 21.91 6.62
C LEU A 265 2.27 21.93 5.45
N GLU A 266 2.27 20.89 4.64
CA GLU A 266 1.40 20.78 3.47
C GLU A 266 -0.09 20.73 3.88
N MET A 267 -0.43 19.98 4.93
CA MET A 267 -1.79 19.91 5.49
C MET A 267 -2.31 21.25 6.05
N LYS A 268 -1.41 22.10 6.56
CA LYS A 268 -1.78 23.43 7.10
C LYS A 268 -1.87 24.49 6.01
N SER A 269 -1.30 24.24 4.83
CA SER A 269 -1.28 25.22 3.75
C SER A 269 -2.67 25.39 3.13
N LYS A 270 -3.14 26.65 3.07
CA LYS A 270 -4.40 27.01 2.41
C LYS A 270 -4.36 26.82 0.89
N SER A 271 -3.17 26.82 0.29
CA SER A 271 -3.00 26.59 -1.15
C SER A 271 -2.97 25.10 -1.51
N SER A 272 -2.88 24.21 -0.52
CA SER A 272 -2.77 22.78 -0.76
C SER A 272 -4.10 22.15 -1.17
N THR A 273 -4.00 21.17 -2.06
CA THR A 273 -5.15 20.37 -2.51
C THR A 273 -5.08 18.98 -1.91
N PRO A 274 -6.21 18.26 -1.77
CA PRO A 274 -6.19 16.90 -1.26
C PRO A 274 -5.29 15.95 -2.05
N SER A 275 -5.20 16.15 -3.37
CA SER A 275 -4.29 15.39 -4.24
C SER A 275 -2.82 15.65 -3.88
N ARG A 276 -2.43 16.90 -3.59
CA ARG A 276 -1.05 17.24 -3.23
C ARG A 276 -0.62 16.64 -1.90
N VAL A 277 -1.47 16.73 -0.87
CA VAL A 277 -1.22 16.09 0.42
C VAL A 277 -1.14 14.57 0.25
N ARG A 278 -2.04 13.99 -0.55
CA ARG A 278 -2.03 12.55 -0.86
C ARG A 278 -0.72 12.14 -1.53
N THR A 279 -0.27 12.85 -2.58
CA THR A 279 1.01 12.56 -3.23
C THR A 279 2.18 12.59 -2.24
N LEU A 280 2.15 13.50 -1.25
CA LEU A 280 3.19 13.56 -0.23
C LEU A 280 3.16 12.34 0.71
N PHE A 281 1.98 11.90 1.14
CA PHE A 281 1.84 10.64 1.87
C PHE A 281 2.28 9.43 1.04
N GLU A 282 1.92 9.37 -0.23
CA GLU A 282 2.31 8.28 -1.15
C GLU A 282 3.83 8.21 -1.33
N ARG A 283 4.50 9.37 -1.40
CA ARG A 283 5.97 9.45 -1.36
C ARG A 283 6.53 8.96 -0.03
N ALA A 284 5.96 9.38 1.10
CA ALA A 284 6.43 8.97 2.42
C ALA A 284 6.30 7.46 2.64
N VAL A 285 5.13 6.86 2.34
CA VAL A 285 4.94 5.41 2.51
C VAL A 285 5.82 4.60 1.57
N SER A 286 6.21 5.11 0.39
CA SER A 286 7.15 4.40 -0.48
C SER A 286 8.53 4.15 0.16
N GLN A 287 8.91 4.97 1.15
CA GLN A 287 10.19 4.86 1.86
C GLN A 287 10.04 4.34 3.30
N CYS A 288 8.85 4.49 3.89
CA CYS A 288 8.57 4.26 5.30
C CYS A 288 7.43 3.23 5.53
N PHE A 289 7.16 2.34 4.57
CA PHE A 289 5.99 1.46 4.61
C PHE A 289 5.95 0.49 5.80
N LEU A 290 7.04 0.25 6.52
CA LEU A 290 7.04 -0.57 7.73
C LEU A 290 6.73 0.21 9.01
N SER A 291 6.51 1.53 8.93
CA SER A 291 6.13 2.37 10.08
C SER A 291 4.61 2.42 10.25
N PRO A 292 4.04 1.91 11.36
CA PRO A 292 2.61 2.05 11.62
C PRO A 292 2.18 3.52 11.72
N GLN A 293 3.03 4.38 12.28
CA GLN A 293 2.72 5.80 12.53
C GLN A 293 2.40 6.57 11.24
N ILE A 294 3.15 6.32 10.15
CA ILE A 294 2.89 7.00 8.87
C ILE A 294 1.57 6.53 8.25
N TRP A 295 1.26 5.22 8.35
CA TRP A 295 -0.02 4.68 7.90
C TRP A 295 -1.19 5.25 8.70
N TYR A 296 -1.10 5.33 10.02
CA TYR A 296 -2.13 5.93 10.87
C TYR A 296 -2.38 7.39 10.53
N SER A 297 -1.32 8.17 10.33
CA SER A 297 -1.43 9.58 9.93
C SER A 297 -2.08 9.71 8.55
N TYR A 298 -1.71 8.84 7.61
CA TYR A 298 -2.29 8.85 6.27
C TYR A 298 -3.78 8.45 6.28
N ILE A 299 -4.12 7.40 7.01
CA ILE A 299 -5.49 6.92 7.16
C ILE A 299 -6.38 7.96 7.84
N SER A 300 -5.90 8.60 8.90
CA SER A 300 -6.62 9.69 9.55
C SER A 300 -6.92 10.84 8.58
N TYR A 301 -5.95 11.20 7.74
CA TYR A 301 -6.13 12.21 6.71
C TYR A 301 -7.19 11.82 5.68
N ILE A 302 -7.14 10.62 5.10
CA ILE A 302 -8.09 10.20 4.07
C ILE A 302 -9.49 9.94 4.62
N GLU A 303 -9.63 9.47 5.86
CA GLU A 303 -10.94 9.32 6.49
C GLU A 303 -11.57 10.68 6.83
N THR A 304 -10.76 11.70 7.06
CA THR A 304 -11.27 13.06 7.29
C THR A 304 -11.64 13.77 5.99
N ASN A 305 -10.79 13.65 4.96
CA ASN A 305 -10.86 14.51 3.77
C ASN A 305 -11.43 13.80 2.52
N LEU A 306 -11.36 12.46 2.46
CA LEU A 306 -11.64 11.66 1.26
C LEU A 306 -12.57 10.46 1.55
N LEU A 307 -13.30 10.49 2.67
CA LEU A 307 -14.09 9.36 3.18
C LEU A 307 -15.04 8.72 2.17
N ARG A 308 -15.69 9.56 1.34
CA ARG A 308 -16.71 9.15 0.38
C ARG A 308 -16.16 8.84 -1.03
N THR A 309 -14.85 8.66 -1.14
CA THR A 309 -14.18 8.28 -2.39
C THR A 309 -13.80 6.80 -2.35
N SER A 310 -13.26 6.25 -3.45
CA SER A 310 -12.66 4.91 -3.46
C SER A 310 -11.29 4.84 -2.78
N VAL A 311 -10.68 5.97 -2.42
CA VAL A 311 -9.32 6.06 -1.89
C VAL A 311 -9.14 5.29 -0.58
N PRO A 312 -10.01 5.40 0.44
CA PRO A 312 -9.82 4.70 1.71
C PRO A 312 -9.60 3.20 1.56
N ALA A 313 -10.43 2.49 0.79
CA ALA A 313 -10.29 1.05 0.59
C ALA A 313 -8.93 0.68 -0.03
N THR A 314 -8.45 1.47 -1.00
CA THR A 314 -7.16 1.22 -1.66
C THR A 314 -5.97 1.44 -0.72
N VAL A 315 -6.02 2.47 0.13
CA VAL A 315 -4.96 2.78 1.10
C VAL A 315 -4.95 1.76 2.23
N TYR A 316 -6.12 1.44 2.80
CA TYR A 316 -6.23 0.40 3.82
C TYR A 316 -5.74 -0.96 3.33
N SER A 317 -6.07 -1.34 2.09
CA SER A 317 -5.61 -2.60 1.50
C SER A 317 -4.08 -2.70 1.44
N ARG A 318 -3.37 -1.58 1.28
CA ARG A 318 -1.90 -1.53 1.31
C ARG A 318 -1.36 -1.47 2.73
N ALA A 319 -2.02 -0.73 3.62
CA ALA A 319 -1.65 -0.63 5.02
C ALA A 319 -1.67 -2.01 5.70
N VAL A 320 -2.72 -2.80 5.52
CA VAL A 320 -2.85 -4.13 6.16
C VAL A 320 -1.93 -5.19 5.55
N ARG A 321 -1.42 -4.98 4.33
CA ARG A 321 -0.40 -5.87 3.74
C ARG A 321 1.01 -5.53 4.23
N ASN A 322 1.23 -4.30 4.70
CA ASN A 322 2.49 -3.85 5.30
C ASN A 322 2.54 -4.08 6.82
N ILE A 323 1.46 -3.73 7.50
CA ILE A 323 1.30 -3.80 8.95
C ILE A 323 0.22 -4.85 9.25
N SER A 324 0.49 -6.09 8.83
CA SER A 324 -0.48 -7.20 8.86
C SER A 324 -0.87 -7.65 10.26
N TYR A 325 -0.06 -7.31 11.25
CA TYR A 325 -0.30 -7.65 12.65
C TYR A 325 -1.28 -6.70 13.36
N ASP A 326 -1.73 -5.62 12.72
CA ASP A 326 -2.50 -4.56 13.37
C ASP A 326 -4.02 -4.72 13.18
N GLY A 327 -4.71 -5.13 14.24
CA GLY A 327 -6.15 -5.37 14.24
C GLY A 327 -6.99 -4.11 13.97
N THR A 328 -6.51 -2.94 14.38
CA THR A 328 -7.21 -1.66 14.16
C THR A 328 -7.22 -1.30 12.68
N LEU A 329 -6.08 -1.49 11.98
CA LEU A 329 -6.01 -1.28 10.54
C LEU A 329 -6.92 -2.24 9.76
N TRP A 330 -6.98 -3.51 10.16
CA TRP A 330 -7.91 -4.48 9.57
C TRP A 330 -9.37 -4.11 9.77
N CYS A 331 -9.76 -3.71 10.99
CA CYS A 331 -11.12 -3.25 11.26
C CYS A 331 -11.47 -2.00 10.42
N GLY A 332 -10.53 -1.06 10.28
CA GLY A 332 -10.68 0.09 9.39
C GLY A 332 -10.86 -0.31 7.92
N TYR A 333 -10.08 -1.29 7.46
CA TYR A 333 -10.20 -1.80 6.09
C TYR A 333 -11.57 -2.42 5.82
N LEU A 334 -12.07 -3.25 6.73
CA LEU A 334 -13.40 -3.87 6.61
C LEU A 334 -14.50 -2.81 6.54
N ARG A 335 -14.44 -1.78 7.39
CA ARG A 335 -15.39 -0.64 7.33
C ARG A 335 -15.28 0.13 6.01
N ALA A 336 -14.06 0.32 5.49
CA ALA A 336 -13.86 0.97 4.21
C ALA A 336 -14.42 0.16 3.03
N LEU A 337 -14.26 -1.17 3.04
CA LEU A 337 -14.86 -2.08 2.07
C LEU A 337 -16.39 -2.07 2.15
N GLU A 338 -16.96 -2.12 3.35
CA GLU A 338 -18.40 -2.08 3.58
C GLU A 338 -18.99 -0.77 3.03
N ARG A 339 -18.36 0.39 3.32
CA ARG A 339 -18.73 1.69 2.73
C ARG A 339 -18.62 1.70 1.20
N GLY A 340 -17.65 0.97 0.65
CA GLY A 340 -17.44 0.80 -0.79
C GLY A 340 -18.43 -0.16 -1.46
N GLY A 341 -19.38 -0.74 -0.72
CA GLY A 341 -20.39 -1.66 -1.24
C GLY A 341 -19.93 -3.10 -1.38
N ALA A 342 -18.88 -3.52 -0.67
CA ALA A 342 -18.49 -4.92 -0.63
C ALA A 342 -19.61 -5.80 -0.06
N THR A 343 -19.77 -7.01 -0.63
CA THR A 343 -20.74 -7.99 -0.16
C THR A 343 -20.35 -8.57 1.20
N VAL A 344 -21.32 -9.09 1.96
CA VAL A 344 -21.08 -9.74 3.24
C VAL A 344 -20.07 -10.89 3.10
N ASP A 345 -20.18 -11.70 2.05
CA ASP A 345 -19.22 -12.79 1.77
C ASP A 345 -17.78 -12.27 1.58
N GLN A 346 -17.59 -11.19 0.83
CA GLN A 346 -16.26 -10.58 0.66
C GLN A 346 -15.69 -10.04 1.98
N LEU A 347 -16.53 -9.43 2.81
CA LEU A 347 -16.14 -8.94 4.14
C LEU A 347 -15.73 -10.11 5.04
N LEU A 348 -16.52 -11.18 5.10
CA LEU A 348 -16.22 -12.35 5.92
C LEU A 348 -14.92 -13.04 5.48
N LYS A 349 -14.71 -13.23 4.17
CA LYS A 349 -13.44 -13.75 3.63
C LYS A 349 -12.25 -12.88 4.01
N THR A 350 -12.44 -11.56 4.02
CA THR A 350 -11.39 -10.61 4.42
C THR A 350 -11.11 -10.71 5.92
N CYS A 351 -12.14 -10.84 6.77
CA CYS A 351 -12.00 -11.10 8.20
C CYS A 351 -11.25 -12.40 8.46
N ASP A 352 -11.63 -13.48 7.77
CA ASP A 352 -11.02 -14.80 7.97
C ASP A 352 -9.54 -14.80 7.56
N ARG A 353 -9.20 -14.08 6.47
CA ARG A 353 -7.81 -13.83 6.10
C ARG A 353 -7.05 -13.11 7.21
N ALA A 354 -7.62 -12.05 7.80
CA ALA A 354 -7.00 -11.31 8.88
C ALA A 354 -6.78 -12.17 10.14
N LEU A 355 -7.80 -12.95 10.53
CA LEU A 355 -7.76 -13.86 11.70
C LEU A 355 -6.80 -15.05 11.51
N SER A 356 -6.54 -15.46 10.26
CA SER A 356 -5.52 -16.48 9.95
C SER A 356 -4.08 -15.95 10.01
N GLY A 357 -3.90 -14.63 10.09
CA GLY A 357 -2.60 -13.97 10.17
C GLY A 357 -2.05 -13.90 11.60
N ALA A 358 -0.78 -13.50 11.73
CA ALA A 358 -0.13 -13.32 13.02
C ALA A 358 -0.40 -11.91 13.60
N LEU A 359 -1.57 -11.72 14.23
CA LEU A 359 -1.92 -10.44 14.84
C LEU A 359 -1.15 -10.16 16.14
N ASN A 360 -0.94 -8.89 16.44
CA ASN A 360 -0.21 -8.43 17.60
C ASN A 360 -1.05 -8.51 18.87
N GLY A 361 -1.01 -9.67 19.51
CA GLY A 361 -1.66 -9.90 20.80
C GLY A 361 -3.16 -10.20 20.71
N VAL A 362 -3.71 -10.66 21.83
CA VAL A 362 -5.11 -11.08 21.97
C VAL A 362 -6.10 -9.97 21.61
N ASP A 363 -5.75 -8.73 21.95
CA ASP A 363 -6.59 -7.56 21.72
C ASP A 363 -6.97 -7.36 20.25
N ALA A 364 -6.02 -7.57 19.34
CA ALA A 364 -6.25 -7.45 17.91
C ALA A 364 -7.21 -8.54 17.38
N TYR A 365 -7.15 -9.76 17.92
CA TYR A 365 -8.09 -10.82 17.58
C TYR A 365 -9.50 -10.50 18.07
N VAL A 366 -9.64 -10.08 19.33
CA VAL A 366 -10.94 -9.72 19.90
C VAL A 366 -11.60 -8.60 19.10
N GLU A 367 -10.85 -7.55 18.75
CA GLU A 367 -11.36 -6.45 17.91
C GLU A 367 -11.89 -6.94 16.55
N LEU A 368 -11.18 -7.85 15.89
CA LEU A 368 -11.61 -8.43 14.63
C LEU A 368 -12.84 -9.33 14.76
N PHE A 369 -12.93 -10.13 15.83
CA PHE A 369 -14.13 -10.91 16.11
C PHE A 369 -15.35 -10.01 16.32
N LEU A 370 -15.20 -8.94 17.11
CA LEU A 370 -16.27 -7.96 17.33
C LEU A 370 -16.64 -7.26 16.02
N CYS A 371 -15.66 -6.91 15.19
CA CYS A 371 -15.90 -6.34 13.85
C CYS A 371 -16.71 -7.30 12.96
N LYS A 372 -16.40 -8.60 13.00
CA LYS A 372 -17.13 -9.66 12.28
C LYS A 372 -18.57 -9.80 12.77
N CYS A 373 -18.79 -9.77 14.10
CA CYS A 373 -20.14 -9.73 14.68
C CYS A 373 -20.92 -8.51 14.17
N ASP A 374 -20.28 -7.35 14.13
CA ASP A 374 -20.86 -6.09 13.67
C ASP A 374 -21.31 -6.14 12.20
N ILE A 375 -20.50 -6.75 11.33
CA ILE A 375 -20.83 -6.98 9.91
C ILE A 375 -22.09 -7.84 9.80
N LEU A 376 -22.14 -8.98 10.48
CA LEU A 376 -23.29 -9.89 10.43
C LEU A 376 -24.54 -9.26 11.03
N ARG A 377 -24.41 -8.59 12.17
CA ARG A 377 -25.51 -7.88 12.83
C ARG A 377 -26.14 -6.84 11.91
N ARG A 378 -25.32 -6.04 11.20
CA ARG A 378 -25.81 -5.06 10.21
C ARG A 378 -26.44 -5.72 9.00
N ALA A 379 -25.84 -6.80 8.48
CA ALA A 379 -26.37 -7.55 7.35
C ALA A 379 -27.77 -8.13 7.64
N LEU A 380 -28.02 -8.58 8.87
CA LEU A 380 -29.29 -9.13 9.31
C LEU A 380 -30.32 -8.05 9.72
N GLY A 381 -29.94 -6.77 9.72
CA GLY A 381 -30.81 -5.66 10.14
C GLY A 381 -31.10 -5.63 11.64
N LEU A 382 -30.25 -6.25 12.46
CA LEU A 382 -30.46 -6.36 13.91
C LEU A 382 -30.09 -5.06 14.64
N GLY A 383 -31.02 -4.57 15.47
CA GLY A 383 -30.87 -3.34 16.26
C GLY A 383 -31.17 -2.04 15.51
N GLY A 384 -31.75 -2.10 14.32
CA GLY A 384 -32.23 -0.93 13.56
C GLY A 384 -33.66 -0.52 13.92
N SER A 385 -34.05 0.74 13.62
CA SER A 385 -35.41 1.28 13.84
C SER A 385 -36.48 0.74 12.88
N THR A 386 -36.06 -0.03 11.88
CA THR A 386 -36.92 -0.68 10.89
C THR A 386 -37.34 -2.06 11.42
N SER A 387 -38.57 -2.49 11.10
CA SER A 387 -39.19 -3.71 11.64
C SER A 387 -38.21 -4.89 11.72
N PRO A 388 -38.25 -5.69 12.81
CA PRO A 388 -37.32 -6.79 13.00
C PRO A 388 -37.42 -7.73 11.80
N ASN A 389 -36.34 -7.83 11.02
CA ASN A 389 -36.18 -8.94 10.10
C ASN A 389 -36.25 -10.22 10.94
N VAL A 390 -37.09 -11.17 10.51
CA VAL A 390 -37.14 -12.49 11.15
C VAL A 390 -35.82 -13.19 10.84
N CYS A 391 -34.87 -13.05 11.76
CA CYS A 391 -33.59 -13.74 11.73
C CYS A 391 -33.81 -15.21 12.12
N SER A 392 -33.23 -16.13 11.37
CA SER A 392 -33.28 -17.54 11.71
C SER A 392 -32.41 -17.83 12.94
N GLU A 393 -32.78 -18.87 13.71
CA GLU A 393 -31.96 -19.30 14.84
C GLU A 393 -30.55 -19.70 14.40
N ASP A 394 -30.38 -20.27 13.19
CA ASP A 394 -29.07 -20.64 12.64
C ASP A 394 -28.16 -19.43 12.39
N GLU A 395 -28.72 -18.30 11.92
CA GLU A 395 -27.98 -17.05 11.74
C GLU A 395 -27.54 -16.46 13.09
N LEU A 396 -28.41 -16.49 14.10
CA LEU A 396 -28.08 -16.06 15.46
C LEU A 396 -27.00 -16.95 16.09
N GLN A 397 -27.11 -18.27 15.91
CA GLN A 397 -26.09 -19.22 16.37
C GLN A 397 -24.74 -19.00 15.69
N SER A 398 -24.74 -18.56 14.43
CA SER A 398 -23.51 -18.22 13.71
C SER A 398 -22.78 -17.03 14.34
N ILE A 399 -23.51 -16.00 14.80
CA ILE A 399 -22.93 -14.88 15.54
C ILE A 399 -22.45 -15.31 16.94
N ARG A 400 -23.25 -16.11 17.66
CA ARG A 400 -22.87 -16.64 18.99
C ARG A 400 -21.57 -17.44 18.96
N LYS A 401 -21.33 -18.22 17.91
CA LYS A 401 -20.06 -18.93 17.72
C LYS A 401 -18.85 -17.99 17.61
N ILE A 402 -19.03 -16.80 17.04
CA ILE A 402 -17.97 -15.79 16.94
C ILE A 402 -17.64 -15.25 18.34
N PHE A 403 -18.65 -14.98 19.17
CA PHE A 403 -18.45 -14.58 20.56
C PHE A 403 -17.69 -15.61 21.38
N ILE A 404 -18.05 -16.90 21.25
CA ILE A 404 -17.35 -18.00 21.93
C ILE A 404 -15.89 -18.10 21.45
N GLY A 405 -15.64 -17.93 20.15
CA GLY A 405 -14.28 -17.88 19.61
C GLY A 405 -13.46 -16.73 20.19
N ALA A 406 -14.07 -15.53 20.28
CA ALA A 406 -13.44 -14.35 20.87
C ALA A 406 -13.14 -14.55 22.35
N GLU A 407 -14.06 -15.14 23.11
CA GLU A 407 -13.89 -15.50 24.52
C GLU A 407 -12.71 -16.46 24.69
N SER A 408 -12.68 -17.53 23.90
CA SER A 408 -11.61 -18.52 23.95
C SER A 408 -10.23 -17.91 23.73
N VAL A 409 -10.12 -16.93 22.83
CA VAL A 409 -8.86 -16.20 22.58
C VAL A 409 -8.55 -15.22 23.71
N ALA A 410 -9.56 -14.47 24.17
CA ALA A 410 -9.41 -13.51 25.26
C ALA A 410 -8.91 -14.15 26.56
N LEU A 411 -9.40 -15.35 26.89
CA LEU A 411 -9.04 -16.08 28.10
C LEU A 411 -7.63 -16.70 28.08
N THR A 412 -6.92 -16.68 26.94
CA THR A 412 -5.53 -17.16 26.87
C THR A 412 -4.53 -16.25 27.60
N GLN A 413 -4.90 -14.99 27.83
CA GLN A 413 -4.08 -14.00 28.54
C GLN A 413 -4.70 -13.63 29.89
N ILE A 414 -3.88 -13.60 30.93
CA ILE A 414 -4.30 -13.39 32.32
C ILE A 414 -4.82 -11.95 32.57
N ASP A 415 -4.31 -10.96 31.82
CA ASP A 415 -4.61 -9.53 32.03
C ASP A 415 -5.63 -8.96 31.01
N SER A 416 -6.41 -9.82 30.35
CA SER A 416 -7.37 -9.43 29.31
C SER A 416 -8.68 -8.81 29.84
N CYS A 417 -8.73 -8.39 31.10
CA CYS A 417 -9.91 -7.80 31.74
C CYS A 417 -10.42 -6.56 30.99
N GLY A 418 -9.55 -5.84 30.28
CA GLY A 418 -9.89 -4.83 29.26
C GLY A 418 -10.84 -5.35 28.19
N LYS A 419 -10.37 -6.28 27.38
CA LYS A 419 -11.10 -6.78 26.21
C LYS A 419 -12.23 -7.73 26.54
N LEU A 420 -12.14 -8.48 27.65
CA LEU A 420 -13.25 -9.27 28.16
C LEU A 420 -14.43 -8.38 28.51
N TYR A 421 -14.17 -7.17 29.02
CA TYR A 421 -15.23 -6.17 29.23
C TYR A 421 -15.92 -5.80 27.92
N ASP A 422 -15.14 -5.35 26.92
CA ASP A 422 -15.68 -4.95 25.62
C ASP A 422 -16.47 -6.10 24.96
N LEU A 423 -15.94 -7.33 25.04
CA LEU A 423 -16.55 -8.53 24.50
C LEU A 423 -17.91 -8.84 25.14
N TYR A 424 -17.95 -9.00 26.46
CA TYR A 424 -19.18 -9.42 27.12
C TYR A 424 -20.22 -8.31 27.20
N SER A 425 -19.81 -7.05 27.35
CA SER A 425 -20.74 -5.92 27.26
C SER A 425 -21.40 -5.87 25.88
N TYR A 426 -20.64 -6.06 24.79
CA TYR A 426 -21.20 -6.13 23.45
C TYR A 426 -22.08 -7.37 23.23
N TRP A 427 -21.69 -8.53 23.76
CA TRP A 427 -22.49 -9.75 23.68
C TRP A 427 -23.82 -9.60 24.42
N ALA A 428 -23.81 -9.04 25.63
CA ALA A 428 -25.02 -8.80 26.40
C ALA A 428 -25.97 -7.82 25.69
N ASP A 429 -25.44 -6.73 25.12
CA ASP A 429 -26.22 -5.77 24.33
C ASP A 429 -26.78 -6.41 23.04
N PHE A 430 -26.03 -7.31 22.39
CA PHE A 430 -26.51 -8.07 21.25
C PHE A 430 -27.70 -8.96 21.63
N GLU A 431 -27.57 -9.80 22.66
CA GLU A 431 -28.66 -10.71 23.06
C GLU A 431 -29.88 -9.94 23.58
N GLY A 432 -29.66 -8.92 24.41
CA GLY A 432 -30.75 -8.17 25.04
C GLY A 432 -31.45 -7.22 24.07
N ARG A 433 -30.70 -6.30 23.44
CA ARG A 433 -31.30 -5.23 22.62
C ARG A 433 -31.55 -5.63 21.18
N CYS A 434 -30.70 -6.48 20.60
CA CYS A 434 -30.82 -6.83 19.19
C CYS A 434 -31.68 -8.08 18.97
N VAL A 435 -31.56 -9.09 19.85
CA VAL A 435 -32.29 -10.36 19.74
C VAL A 435 -33.54 -10.40 20.64
N GLY A 436 -33.53 -9.70 21.78
CA GLY A 436 -34.61 -9.79 22.78
C GLY A 436 -34.52 -11.02 23.68
N ASN A 437 -33.37 -11.70 23.73
CA ASN A 437 -33.13 -12.85 24.57
C ASN A 437 -32.45 -12.42 25.89
N PHE A 438 -33.28 -12.04 26.87
CA PHE A 438 -32.80 -11.54 28.16
C PHE A 438 -32.09 -12.60 29.00
N ASP A 439 -32.40 -13.89 28.83
CA ASP A 439 -31.70 -14.97 29.55
C ASP A 439 -30.25 -15.12 29.08
N ASN A 440 -30.01 -15.05 27.77
CA ASN A 440 -28.66 -15.04 27.23
C ASN A 440 -27.91 -13.75 27.57
N ALA A 441 -28.59 -12.60 27.55
CA ALA A 441 -28.00 -11.34 27.98
C ALA A 441 -27.55 -11.39 29.45
N ARG A 442 -28.38 -11.96 30.33
CA ARG A 442 -28.04 -12.20 31.75
C ARG A 442 -26.79 -13.07 31.88
N ARG A 443 -26.72 -14.19 31.16
CA ARG A 443 -25.52 -15.07 31.17
C ARG A 443 -24.25 -14.34 30.73
N ALA A 444 -24.34 -13.49 29.70
CA ALA A 444 -23.20 -12.70 29.24
C ALA A 444 -22.73 -11.71 30.33
N TYR A 445 -23.66 -11.04 31.04
CA TYR A 445 -23.30 -10.18 32.18
C TYR A 445 -22.75 -10.96 33.38
N GLU A 446 -23.28 -12.14 33.68
CA GLU A 446 -22.74 -13.01 34.73
C GLU A 446 -21.28 -13.40 34.41
N ALA A 447 -20.99 -13.75 33.16
CA ALA A 447 -19.63 -14.01 32.69
C ALA A 447 -18.74 -12.76 32.79
N LEU A 448 -19.25 -11.60 32.36
CA LEU A 448 -18.55 -10.31 32.51
C LEU A 448 -18.13 -10.07 33.96
N VAL A 449 -19.07 -10.19 34.91
CA VAL A 449 -18.80 -9.96 36.32
C VAL A 449 -17.86 -11.02 36.89
N LYS A 450 -17.99 -12.27 36.48
CA LYS A 450 -17.10 -13.36 36.90
C LYS A 450 -15.64 -13.08 36.50
N HIS A 451 -15.42 -12.63 35.27
CA HIS A 451 -14.07 -12.39 34.74
C HIS A 451 -13.52 -10.99 35.07
N CYS A 452 -14.39 -10.00 35.24
CA CYS A 452 -14.04 -8.60 35.47
C CYS A 452 -14.59 -8.07 36.79
N SER A 453 -14.61 -8.90 37.84
CA SER A 453 -15.23 -8.58 39.14
C SER A 453 -14.68 -7.31 39.82
N GLN A 454 -13.43 -6.95 39.53
CA GLN A 454 -12.78 -5.75 40.07
C GLN A 454 -13.18 -4.46 39.34
N LYS A 455 -13.84 -4.55 38.17
CA LYS A 455 -14.29 -3.38 37.42
C LYS A 455 -15.66 -2.92 37.89
N LEU A 456 -15.71 -1.74 38.49
CA LEU A 456 -16.97 -1.11 38.92
C LEU A 456 -17.99 -1.00 37.78
N ASN A 457 -17.54 -0.70 36.55
CA ASN A 457 -18.44 -0.54 35.41
C ASN A 457 -19.13 -1.86 35.03
N ALA A 458 -18.48 -3.02 35.19
CA ALA A 458 -19.08 -4.32 34.90
C ALA A 458 -20.31 -4.55 35.80
N TRP A 459 -20.18 -4.25 37.09
CA TRP A 459 -21.29 -4.33 38.05
C TRP A 459 -22.37 -3.29 37.79
N LYS A 460 -22.01 -2.05 37.43
CA LYS A 460 -22.98 -0.99 37.11
C LYS A 460 -23.85 -1.37 35.92
N GLU A 461 -23.26 -1.91 34.85
CA GLU A 461 -24.00 -2.37 33.68
C GLU A 461 -24.94 -3.53 34.04
N PHE A 462 -24.44 -4.55 34.76
CA PHE A 462 -25.27 -5.69 35.15
C PHE A 462 -26.44 -5.29 36.07
N ILE A 463 -26.20 -4.45 37.08
CA ILE A 463 -27.28 -3.94 37.96
C ILE A 463 -28.29 -3.13 37.16
N SER A 464 -27.84 -2.31 36.20
CA SER A 464 -28.75 -1.54 35.34
C SER A 464 -29.62 -2.45 34.48
N PHE A 465 -29.06 -3.56 33.98
CA PHE A 465 -29.78 -4.57 33.22
C PHE A 465 -30.89 -5.25 34.04
N GLU A 466 -30.56 -5.79 35.23
CA GLU A 466 -31.52 -6.47 36.13
C GLU A 466 -32.59 -5.54 36.72
N ARG A 467 -32.36 -4.22 36.69
CA ARG A 467 -33.40 -3.25 37.07
C ARG A 467 -34.42 -3.03 35.96
N SER A 468 -34.04 -3.29 34.71
CA SER A 468 -34.82 -2.95 33.54
C SER A 468 -35.61 -4.16 32.99
N HIS A 469 -35.20 -5.38 33.33
CA HIS A 469 -35.74 -6.66 32.86
C HIS A 469 -35.58 -7.69 33.98
#